data_AF-A0A7S0A660-F1
#
_entry.id   AF-A0A7S0A660-F1
#
_cell.length_a   1.000
_cell.length_b   1.000
_cell.length_c   1.000
_cell.angle_alpha   90.00
_cell.angle_beta   90.00
_cell.angle_gamma   90.00
#
_symmetry.space_group_name_H-M   'P 1'
#
loop_
_entity.id
_entity.type
_entity.pdbx_description
1 polymer ?
#
loop_
_entity_poly.entity_id
_entity_poly.type
_entity_poly.pdbx_seq_one_letter_code
_entity_poly.pdbx_strand_id
1 'polypeptide(L)'
;MAVSCLEQRLLPLTTSMPTYSPWGPLGVPPCMEEEEEEEGEEKKEEEAKEEKKDKKDEEGTWTKFWKEFNKNLKMGCYEDDSNRSKLSKLLRFASTKSEDKEISLDKYLDRMQESQESIYYMSGDSIESMKKAPSLQIFKKKDLEVLMLSDHLDEPCLQKLADYEGKKFVSIQKADVKLDETEEEKKRFSKVKDMYKPLTDWWKDKLTDLTEKGAMKDAGVKVEKVEVSKRLTESPVVVVTSQFGYSAQQEKVMKAQAFQNKDQLSMM
;
A
#
# COMPACT_ATOMS: atom_id res chain seq x y z
N MET A 1 10.41 -69.95 12.97
CA MET A 1 11.66 -70.50 12.37
C MET A 1 12.65 -69.36 12.40
N ALA A 2 13.48 -69.23 13.44
CA ALA A 2 14.74 -69.95 13.65
C ALA A 2 15.79 -69.55 12.58
N VAL A 3 17.07 -69.26 12.84
CA VAL A 3 17.94 -69.43 14.01
C VAL A 3 19.35 -68.95 13.57
N SER A 4 20.11 -68.31 14.48
CA SER A 4 21.61 -68.35 14.56
C SER A 4 22.47 -67.73 13.43
N CYS A 5 23.79 -67.52 13.54
CA CYS A 5 24.80 -67.96 14.51
C CYS A 5 26.12 -67.20 14.27
N LEU A 6 26.87 -66.98 15.36
CA LEU A 6 28.32 -67.19 15.58
C LEU A 6 29.33 -66.91 14.43
N GLU A 7 30.33 -66.03 14.60
CA GLU A 7 31.53 -66.10 15.48
C GLU A 7 32.75 -66.72 14.76
N GLN A 8 33.95 -66.37 15.27
CA GLN A 8 35.31 -66.79 14.90
C GLN A 8 36.00 -65.85 13.91
N ARG A 9 37.26 -65.41 14.06
CA ARG A 9 38.42 -65.83 14.87
C ARG A 9 39.53 -64.83 14.45
N LEU A 10 40.45 -64.27 15.25
CA LEU A 10 41.63 -64.89 15.87
C LEU A 10 42.49 -63.75 16.49
N LEU A 11 42.94 -63.92 17.72
CA LEU A 11 44.20 -63.39 18.27
C LEU A 11 45.37 -64.30 17.79
N PRO A 12 46.69 -63.99 17.92
CA PRO A 12 47.33 -63.40 19.12
C PRO A 12 48.70 -62.66 18.95
N LEU A 13 49.37 -62.41 20.10
CA LEU A 13 50.81 -62.15 20.37
C LEU A 13 51.25 -60.66 20.30
N THR A 14 51.42 -59.93 21.42
CA THR A 14 52.60 -59.88 22.32
C THR A 14 53.92 -59.93 21.52
N THR A 15 54.83 -58.95 21.51
CA THR A 15 55.45 -58.19 22.61
C THR A 15 56.30 -57.06 22.00
N SER A 16 56.34 -55.88 22.61
CA SER A 16 57.58 -55.16 23.00
C SER A 16 57.25 -53.71 23.36
N MET A 17 57.62 -53.32 24.57
CA MET A 17 57.66 -51.91 24.97
C MET A 17 58.90 -51.26 24.37
N PRO A 18 58.82 -49.96 24.05
CA PRO A 18 59.91 -49.06 24.36
C PRO A 18 59.42 -47.84 25.16
N THR A 19 59.97 -47.75 26.37
CA THR A 19 60.63 -46.58 26.96
C THR A 19 59.96 -45.20 26.85
N TYR A 20 59.62 -44.69 28.02
CA TYR A 20 59.23 -43.33 28.35
C TYR A 20 60.41 -42.34 28.21
N SER A 21 60.16 -41.19 27.57
CA SER A 21 60.83 -39.93 27.90
C SER A 21 60.00 -38.74 27.41
N PRO A 22 60.13 -37.57 28.05
CA PRO A 22 59.01 -36.73 28.38
C PRO A 22 58.99 -35.46 27.52
N TRP A 23 57.85 -34.76 27.55
CA TRP A 23 57.57 -33.46 26.93
C TRP A 23 56.90 -33.49 25.55
N GLY A 24 55.57 -33.46 25.58
CA GLY A 24 54.67 -32.88 24.59
C GLY A 24 53.48 -32.26 25.33
N PRO A 25 53.01 -31.06 24.96
CA PRO A 25 52.00 -30.32 25.73
C PRO A 25 50.65 -31.04 25.69
N LEU A 26 49.97 -31.05 26.84
CA LEU A 26 48.62 -31.58 27.01
C LEU A 26 47.69 -30.99 25.93
N GLY A 27 47.25 -31.85 25.01
CA GLY A 27 46.21 -31.51 24.05
C GLY A 27 44.90 -31.28 24.77
N VAL A 28 44.28 -30.14 24.49
CA VAL A 28 42.93 -29.76 24.91
C VAL A 28 41.94 -30.82 24.39
N PRO A 29 40.98 -31.29 25.21
CA PRO A 29 39.97 -32.24 24.74
C PRO A 29 39.06 -31.58 23.68
N PRO A 30 38.58 -32.33 22.67
CA PRO A 30 37.81 -31.80 21.55
C PRO A 30 36.35 -31.44 21.89
N CYS A 31 35.98 -31.41 23.17
CA CYS A 31 34.60 -31.19 23.60
C CYS A 31 34.22 -29.72 23.88
N MET A 32 35.19 -28.79 23.91
CA MET A 32 34.89 -27.38 24.24
C MET A 32 34.46 -26.54 23.03
N GLU A 33 34.85 -26.90 21.80
CA GLU A 33 34.49 -26.11 20.60
C GLU A 33 33.06 -26.41 20.10
N GLU A 34 32.57 -27.66 20.24
CA GLU A 34 31.20 -28.03 19.84
C GLU A 34 30.14 -27.50 20.83
N GLU A 35 30.45 -27.42 22.13
CA GLU A 35 29.55 -26.87 23.16
C GLU A 35 29.41 -25.33 23.04
N GLU A 36 30.48 -24.62 22.65
CA GLU A 36 30.44 -23.16 22.43
C GLU A 36 29.66 -22.76 21.15
N GLU A 37 29.63 -23.63 20.12
CA GLU A 37 28.83 -23.41 18.91
C GLU A 37 27.33 -23.67 19.13
N GLU A 38 26.95 -24.71 19.88
CA GLU A 38 25.53 -24.97 20.24
C GLU A 38 24.94 -23.90 21.17
N GLU A 39 25.69 -23.42 22.18
CA GLU A 39 25.25 -22.31 23.04
C GLU A 39 25.13 -20.98 22.27
N GLY A 40 25.94 -20.80 21.21
CA GLY A 40 25.88 -19.64 20.32
C GLY A 40 24.67 -19.64 19.37
N GLU A 41 24.23 -20.81 18.91
CA GLU A 41 23.01 -20.97 18.10
C GLU A 41 21.73 -20.86 18.94
N GLU A 42 21.70 -21.43 20.16
CA GLU A 42 20.54 -21.29 21.06
C GLU A 42 20.32 -19.84 21.51
N LYS A 43 21.39 -19.08 21.82
CA LYS A 43 21.30 -17.64 22.11
C LYS A 43 20.78 -16.82 20.93
N LYS A 44 21.22 -17.13 19.71
CA LYS A 44 20.72 -16.47 18.48
C LYS A 44 19.26 -16.78 18.20
N GLU A 45 18.82 -18.01 18.48
CA GLU A 45 17.41 -18.38 18.37
C GLU A 45 16.55 -17.73 19.44
N GLU A 46 17.02 -17.62 20.68
CA GLU A 46 16.32 -16.94 21.76
C GLU A 46 16.24 -15.42 21.51
N GLU A 47 17.33 -14.75 21.12
CA GLU A 47 17.32 -13.33 20.75
C GLU A 47 16.42 -13.07 19.52
N ALA A 48 16.44 -13.95 18.51
CA ALA A 48 15.55 -13.83 17.36
C ALA A 48 14.08 -14.15 17.70
N LYS A 49 13.82 -15.00 18.70
CA LYS A 49 12.46 -15.27 19.22
C LYS A 49 11.97 -14.13 20.11
N GLU A 50 12.85 -13.52 20.91
CA GLU A 50 12.55 -12.38 21.78
C GLU A 50 12.32 -11.12 20.94
N GLU A 51 13.16 -10.81 19.95
CA GLU A 51 12.91 -9.75 18.97
C GLU A 51 11.61 -9.95 18.18
N LYS A 52 11.27 -11.21 17.81
CA LYS A 52 10.01 -11.53 17.14
C LYS A 52 8.80 -11.43 18.07
N LYS A 53 8.98 -11.65 19.36
CA LYS A 53 7.94 -11.54 20.39
C LYS A 53 7.68 -10.08 20.72
N ASP A 54 8.73 -9.28 20.90
CA ASP A 54 8.62 -7.83 21.07
C ASP A 54 8.02 -7.16 19.84
N LYS A 55 8.40 -7.53 18.61
CA LYS A 55 7.76 -7.02 17.39
C LYS A 55 6.27 -7.36 17.31
N LYS A 56 5.83 -8.52 17.83
CA LYS A 56 4.41 -8.92 17.86
C LYS A 56 3.61 -8.16 18.92
N ASP A 57 4.19 -7.97 20.10
CA ASP A 57 3.55 -7.22 21.19
C ASP A 57 3.54 -5.71 20.90
N GLU A 58 4.57 -5.18 20.22
CA GLU A 58 4.62 -3.84 19.65
C GLU A 58 3.63 -3.67 18.50
N GLU A 59 3.48 -4.62 17.57
CA GLU A 59 2.45 -4.55 16.52
C GLU A 59 1.04 -4.51 17.12
N GLY A 60 0.79 -5.28 18.19
CA GLY A 60 -0.47 -5.23 18.94
C GLY A 60 -0.70 -3.89 19.65
N THR A 61 0.35 -3.33 20.25
CA THR A 61 0.30 -2.03 20.94
C THR A 61 0.15 -0.87 19.96
N TRP A 62 0.88 -0.91 18.84
CA TRP A 62 0.79 0.05 17.76
C TRP A 62 -0.59 0.05 17.11
N THR A 63 -1.17 -1.13 16.87
CA THR A 63 -2.54 -1.23 16.33
C THR A 63 -3.57 -0.57 17.24
N LYS A 64 -3.44 -0.73 18.56
CA LYS A 64 -4.30 -0.03 19.54
C LYS A 64 -4.07 1.47 19.52
N PHE A 65 -2.81 1.91 19.54
CA PHE A 65 -2.45 3.33 19.45
C PHE A 65 -3.01 3.96 18.17
N TRP A 66 -2.79 3.33 17.02
CA TRP A 66 -3.27 3.81 15.75
C TRP A 66 -4.80 3.91 15.71
N LYS A 67 -5.51 2.89 16.23
CA LYS A 67 -6.98 2.90 16.27
C LYS A 67 -7.55 4.12 17.02
N GLU A 68 -6.91 4.52 18.12
CA GLU A 68 -7.38 5.65 18.94
C GLU A 68 -6.85 7.01 18.44
N PHE A 69 -5.59 7.07 17.97
CA PHE A 69 -4.90 8.33 17.69
C PHE A 69 -4.66 8.63 16.20
N ASN A 70 -5.14 7.79 15.27
CA ASN A 70 -4.92 8.02 13.83
C ASN A 70 -5.42 9.40 13.38
N LYS A 71 -6.55 9.89 13.91
CA LYS A 71 -7.11 11.19 13.53
C LYS A 71 -6.19 12.33 13.92
N ASN A 72 -5.60 12.26 15.11
CA ASN A 72 -4.67 13.25 15.61
C ASN A 72 -3.39 13.28 14.77
N LEU A 73 -2.89 12.11 14.33
CA LEU A 73 -1.73 12.03 13.44
C LEU A 73 -2.01 12.63 12.06
N LYS A 74 -3.19 12.34 11.49
CA LYS A 74 -3.62 12.89 10.20
C LYS A 74 -3.81 14.41 10.28
N MET A 75 -4.39 14.92 11.37
CA MET A 75 -4.50 16.36 11.63
C MET A 75 -3.13 17.01 11.82
N GLY A 76 -2.23 16.37 12.57
CA GLY A 76 -0.85 16.83 12.71
C GLY A 76 -0.13 16.92 11.37
N CYS A 77 -0.35 15.96 10.46
CA CYS A 77 0.20 16.01 9.11
C CYS A 77 -0.39 17.17 8.27
N TYR A 78 -1.65 17.54 8.52
CA TYR A 78 -2.31 18.67 7.87
C TYR A 78 -1.80 20.03 8.38
N GLU A 79 -1.60 20.18 9.69
CA GLU A 79 -1.29 21.46 10.35
C GLU A 79 0.21 21.71 10.59
N ASP A 80 0.98 20.69 11.00
CA ASP A 80 2.38 20.83 11.40
C ASP A 80 3.33 20.51 10.23
N ASP A 81 3.70 21.56 9.49
CA ASP A 81 4.68 21.49 8.40
C ASP A 81 6.06 20.98 8.88
N SER A 82 6.47 21.28 10.11
CA SER A 82 7.84 21.03 10.60
C SER A 82 8.07 19.56 10.92
N ASN A 83 7.06 18.87 11.44
CA ASN A 83 7.14 17.45 11.79
C ASN A 83 6.49 16.52 10.75
N ARG A 84 5.95 17.06 9.65
CA ARG A 84 5.23 16.28 8.63
C ARG A 84 6.00 15.06 8.12
N SER A 85 7.30 15.19 7.86
CA SER A 85 8.15 14.09 7.37
C SER A 85 8.30 12.94 8.37
N LYS A 86 8.17 13.22 9.67
CA LYS A 86 8.16 12.19 10.72
C LYS A 86 6.77 11.57 10.85
N LEU A 87 5.73 12.41 10.80
CA LEU A 87 4.33 11.98 10.91
C LEU A 87 3.92 11.10 9.73
N SER A 88 4.39 11.39 8.52
CA SER A 88 4.08 10.60 7.31
C SER A 88 4.49 9.13 7.44
N LYS A 89 5.61 8.85 8.11
CA LYS A 89 6.10 7.48 8.40
C LYS A 89 5.19 6.70 9.35
N LEU A 90 4.44 7.41 10.19
CA LEU A 90 3.51 6.80 11.14
C LEU A 90 2.15 6.51 10.50
N LEU A 91 1.86 7.08 9.33
CA LEU A 91 0.58 6.87 8.65
C LEU A 91 0.41 5.41 8.23
N ARG A 92 -0.83 4.92 8.37
CA ARG A 92 -1.24 3.60 7.92
C ARG A 92 -2.50 3.73 7.07
N PHE A 93 -2.56 2.98 5.98
CA PHE A 93 -3.68 3.00 5.03
C PHE A 93 -4.01 1.59 4.57
N ALA A 94 -5.28 1.33 4.24
CA ALA A 94 -5.62 0.11 3.52
C ALA A 94 -5.16 0.23 2.05
N SER A 95 -4.93 -0.90 1.40
CA SER A 95 -4.57 -0.96 -0.01
C SER A 95 -5.36 -2.05 -0.72
N THR A 96 -5.31 -2.06 -2.05
CA THR A 96 -5.90 -3.13 -2.86
C THR A 96 -5.28 -4.50 -2.62
N LYS A 97 -4.01 -4.57 -2.20
CA LYS A 97 -3.27 -5.82 -1.99
C LYS A 97 -3.27 -6.29 -0.54
N SER A 98 -3.69 -5.45 0.41
CA SER A 98 -3.57 -5.73 1.84
C SER A 98 -4.79 -6.37 2.51
N GLU A 99 -5.81 -6.79 1.75
CA GLU A 99 -7.00 -7.48 2.27
C GLU A 99 -7.58 -6.83 3.54
N ASP A 100 -7.76 -5.51 3.50
CA ASP A 100 -8.33 -4.68 4.58
C ASP A 100 -7.41 -4.46 5.80
N LYS A 101 -6.17 -4.97 5.77
CA LYS A 101 -5.13 -4.59 6.74
C LYS A 101 -4.51 -3.25 6.36
N GLU A 102 -4.24 -2.44 7.36
CA GLU A 102 -3.53 -1.18 7.17
C GLU A 102 -2.03 -1.43 7.06
N ILE A 103 -1.40 -0.79 6.06
CA ILE A 103 0.03 -0.88 5.74
C ILE A 103 0.67 0.50 5.92
N SER A 104 1.98 0.52 6.19
CA SER A 104 2.76 1.77 6.11
C SER A 104 3.00 2.18 4.66
N LEU A 105 3.31 3.46 4.45
CA LEU A 105 3.74 3.96 3.15
C LEU A 105 5.05 3.29 2.69
N ASP A 106 5.95 2.97 3.61
CA ASP A 106 7.19 2.22 3.30
C ASP A 106 6.87 0.85 2.70
N LYS A 107 5.93 0.10 3.32
CA LYS A 107 5.48 -1.19 2.81
C LYS A 107 4.81 -1.08 1.43
N TYR A 108 4.25 0.07 1.08
CA TYR A 108 3.73 0.33 -0.26
C TYR A 108 4.87 0.58 -1.24
N LEU A 109 5.89 1.36 -0.86
CA LEU A 109 7.07 1.62 -1.69
C LEU A 109 7.85 0.33 -2.00
N ASP A 110 7.97 -0.58 -1.02
CA ASP A 110 8.62 -1.89 -1.21
C ASP A 110 7.92 -2.76 -2.27
N ARG A 111 6.60 -2.60 -2.42
CA ARG A 111 5.78 -3.36 -3.39
C ARG A 111 5.53 -2.59 -4.68
N MET A 112 6.10 -1.40 -4.80
CA MET A 112 5.90 -0.54 -5.96
C MET A 112 6.65 -1.12 -7.17
N GLN A 113 6.00 -1.10 -8.34
CA GLN A 113 6.64 -1.58 -9.57
C GLN A 113 7.76 -0.62 -10.00
N GLU A 114 8.81 -1.14 -10.66
CA GLU A 114 9.96 -0.31 -11.07
C GLU A 114 9.58 0.84 -12.02
N SER A 115 8.57 0.64 -12.89
CA SER A 115 8.09 1.68 -13.79
C SER A 115 7.19 2.71 -13.11
N GLN A 116 6.77 2.46 -11.87
CA GLN A 116 5.81 3.30 -11.18
C GLN A 116 6.50 4.54 -10.58
N GLU A 117 6.12 5.72 -11.08
CA GLU A 117 6.65 7.01 -10.61
C GLU A 117 5.85 7.63 -9.46
N SER A 118 4.58 7.22 -9.28
CA SER A 118 3.63 7.88 -8.37
C SER A 118 2.90 6.88 -7.47
N ILE A 119 2.53 7.33 -6.27
CA ILE A 119 1.68 6.57 -5.34
C ILE A 119 0.22 6.83 -5.71
N TYR A 120 -0.51 5.78 -6.07
CA TYR A 120 -1.91 5.90 -6.46
C TYR A 120 -2.84 5.73 -5.26
N TYR A 121 -3.85 6.59 -5.15
CA TYR A 121 -4.85 6.50 -4.08
C TYR A 121 -6.28 6.76 -4.57
N MET A 122 -7.25 6.27 -3.82
CA MET A 122 -8.68 6.62 -3.97
C MET A 122 -9.33 6.89 -2.62
N SER A 123 -10.33 7.76 -2.64
CA SER A 123 -11.15 8.10 -1.48
C SER A 123 -12.57 7.56 -1.63
N GLY A 124 -13.20 7.17 -0.51
CA GLY A 124 -14.58 6.72 -0.52
C GLY A 124 -15.10 6.39 0.87
N ASP A 125 -16.42 6.20 0.99
CA ASP A 125 -17.06 5.97 2.28
C ASP A 125 -16.74 4.60 2.91
N SER A 126 -16.45 3.59 2.08
CA SER A 126 -16.18 2.22 2.52
C SER A 126 -15.23 1.51 1.56
N ILE A 127 -14.34 0.69 2.11
CA ILE A 127 -13.38 -0.11 1.34
C ILE A 127 -14.10 -1.04 0.36
N GLU A 128 -15.24 -1.61 0.74
CA GLU A 128 -16.03 -2.49 -0.13
C GLU A 128 -16.59 -1.74 -1.35
N SER A 129 -17.07 -0.51 -1.15
CA SER A 129 -17.57 0.36 -2.23
C SER A 129 -16.42 0.74 -3.17
N MET A 130 -15.28 1.11 -2.59
CA MET A 130 -14.08 1.47 -3.34
C MET A 130 -13.56 0.29 -4.18
N LYS A 131 -13.58 -0.94 -3.66
CA LYS A 131 -13.16 -2.15 -4.39
C LYS A 131 -13.99 -2.41 -5.66
N LYS A 132 -15.25 -1.94 -5.70
CA LYS A 132 -16.18 -2.07 -6.85
C LYS A 132 -16.15 -0.86 -7.78
N ALA A 133 -15.39 0.18 -7.46
CA ALA A 133 -15.38 1.41 -8.24
C ALA A 133 -14.78 1.20 -9.64
N PRO A 134 -15.40 1.78 -10.70
CA PRO A 134 -14.89 1.67 -12.08
C PRO A 134 -13.46 2.18 -12.25
N SER A 135 -13.06 3.18 -11.47
CA SER A 135 -11.73 3.78 -11.52
C SER A 135 -10.60 2.79 -11.20
N LEU A 136 -10.91 1.70 -10.49
CA LEU A 136 -9.92 0.72 -10.02
C LEU A 136 -9.61 -0.37 -11.07
N GLN A 137 -10.43 -0.51 -12.11
CA GLN A 137 -10.36 -1.63 -13.06
C GLN A 137 -9.02 -1.72 -13.80
N ILE A 138 -8.52 -0.60 -14.35
CA ILE A 138 -7.25 -0.59 -15.06
C ILE A 138 -6.06 -0.84 -14.15
N PHE A 139 -6.11 -0.36 -12.91
CA PHE A 139 -5.05 -0.56 -11.92
C PHE A 139 -4.96 -2.02 -11.51
N LYS A 140 -6.10 -2.69 -11.29
CA LYS A 140 -6.16 -4.14 -11.07
C LYS A 140 -5.59 -4.92 -12.26
N LYS A 141 -5.89 -4.50 -13.49
CA LYS A 141 -5.35 -5.15 -14.70
C LYS A 141 -3.85 -5.01 -14.86
N LYS A 142 -3.29 -3.85 -14.49
CA LYS A 142 -1.85 -3.57 -14.54
C LYS A 142 -1.12 -3.99 -13.26
N ASP A 143 -1.83 -4.63 -12.33
CA ASP A 143 -1.34 -5.01 -10.99
C ASP A 143 -0.69 -3.84 -10.20
N LEU A 144 -1.19 -2.63 -10.43
CA LEU A 144 -0.77 -1.43 -9.72
C LEU A 144 -1.51 -1.32 -8.39
N GLU A 145 -0.78 -1.19 -7.30
CA GLU A 145 -1.34 -1.06 -5.96
C GLU A 145 -1.96 0.32 -5.76
N VAL A 146 -3.17 0.38 -5.20
CA VAL A 146 -3.87 1.64 -4.91
C VAL A 146 -4.19 1.71 -3.41
N LEU A 147 -3.84 2.83 -2.77
CA LEU A 147 -4.21 3.15 -1.40
C LEU A 147 -5.69 3.50 -1.30
N MET A 148 -6.36 2.92 -0.32
CA MET A 148 -7.80 3.04 -0.07
C MET A 148 -8.01 3.93 1.15
N LEU A 149 -8.52 5.13 0.91
CA LEU A 149 -8.73 6.16 1.94
C LEU A 149 -10.20 6.16 2.34
N SER A 150 -10.48 5.62 3.52
CA SER A 150 -11.84 5.54 4.06
C SER A 150 -12.22 6.73 4.95
N ASP A 151 -11.25 7.48 5.47
CA ASP A 151 -11.51 8.63 6.35
C ASP A 151 -11.54 9.94 5.54
N HIS A 152 -12.41 10.86 5.94
CA HIS A 152 -12.50 12.18 5.32
C HIS A 152 -11.26 13.06 5.59
N LEU A 153 -10.48 12.75 6.64
CA LEU A 153 -9.23 13.44 6.95
C LEU A 153 -8.05 13.00 6.07
N ASP A 154 -8.16 11.83 5.42
CA ASP A 154 -7.05 11.24 4.67
C ASP A 154 -6.68 12.07 3.44
N GLU A 155 -7.68 12.48 2.65
CA GLU A 155 -7.43 13.19 1.41
C GLU A 155 -6.82 14.58 1.63
N PRO A 156 -7.32 15.43 2.54
CA PRO A 156 -6.63 16.68 2.91
C PRO A 156 -5.21 16.46 3.45
N CYS A 157 -5.00 15.40 4.24
CA CYS A 157 -3.69 15.03 4.78
C CYS A 157 -2.69 14.71 3.67
N LEU A 158 -3.05 13.86 2.70
CA LEU A 158 -2.19 13.54 1.56
C LEU A 158 -1.99 14.72 0.60
N GLN A 159 -3.00 15.56 0.40
CA GLN A 159 -2.88 16.78 -0.39
C GLN A 159 -1.83 17.74 0.19
N LYS A 160 -1.68 17.80 1.52
CA LYS A 160 -0.63 18.58 2.19
C LYS A 160 0.74 17.89 2.19
N LEU A 161 0.77 16.57 2.20
CA LEU A 161 2.01 15.80 2.15
C LEU A 161 2.75 15.97 0.80
N ALA A 162 2.01 16.20 -0.29
CA ALA A 162 2.50 16.41 -1.66
C ALA A 162 3.27 15.22 -2.27
N ASP A 163 4.32 14.75 -1.60
CA ASP A 163 5.12 13.59 -1.97
C ASP A 163 5.60 12.82 -0.74
N TYR A 164 5.99 11.56 -0.96
CA TYR A 164 6.60 10.69 0.04
C TYR A 164 7.81 10.01 -0.58
N GLU A 165 8.98 10.22 0.00
CA GLU A 165 10.27 9.72 -0.52
C GLU A 165 10.48 10.04 -2.02
N GLY A 166 10.07 11.24 -2.45
CA GLY A 166 10.19 11.70 -3.84
C GLY A 166 9.11 11.16 -4.79
N LYS A 167 8.17 10.34 -4.31
CA LYS A 167 7.03 9.82 -5.09
C LYS A 167 5.78 10.67 -4.81
N LYS A 168 5.16 11.18 -5.87
CA LYS A 168 3.97 12.04 -5.77
C LYS A 168 2.70 11.23 -5.53
N PHE A 169 1.76 11.78 -4.78
CA PHE A 169 0.43 11.20 -4.63
C PHE A 169 -0.49 11.57 -5.79
N VAL A 170 -1.10 10.58 -6.43
CA VAL A 170 -2.02 10.75 -7.56
C VAL A 170 -3.36 10.09 -7.27
N SER A 171 -4.43 10.89 -7.27
CA SER A 171 -5.79 10.37 -7.13
C SER A 171 -6.27 9.72 -8.41
N ILE A 172 -6.74 8.47 -8.34
CA ILE A 172 -7.28 7.76 -9.49
C ILE A 172 -8.67 8.27 -9.93
N GLN A 173 -9.34 9.04 -9.05
CA GLN A 173 -10.66 9.63 -9.28
C GLN A 173 -10.59 10.98 -10.00
N LYS A 174 -9.37 11.49 -10.23
CA LYS A 174 -9.10 12.73 -10.94
C LYS A 174 -8.69 12.48 -12.39
N ALA A 175 -8.77 13.51 -13.22
CA ALA A 175 -8.55 13.39 -14.66
C ALA A 175 -7.09 13.03 -15.04
N ASP A 176 -6.07 13.54 -14.33
CA ASP A 176 -4.63 13.45 -14.70
C ASP A 176 -3.92 12.17 -14.22
N VAL A 177 -4.51 11.01 -14.49
CA VAL A 177 -3.84 9.73 -14.24
C VAL A 177 -3.03 9.35 -15.47
N LYS A 178 -1.70 9.40 -15.35
CA LYS A 178 -0.79 8.86 -16.34
C LYS A 178 -0.47 7.41 -15.99
N LEU A 179 -0.70 6.53 -16.95
CA LEU A 179 -0.34 5.12 -16.87
C LEU A 179 0.67 4.85 -17.99
N ASP A 180 1.66 4.01 -17.73
CA ASP A 180 2.63 3.62 -18.75
C ASP A 180 1.91 2.90 -19.89
N GLU A 181 2.23 3.29 -21.12
CA GLU A 181 1.56 2.84 -22.34
C GLU A 181 2.59 2.48 -23.40
N THR A 182 2.30 1.39 -24.12
CA THR A 182 3.07 1.01 -25.29
C THR A 182 2.70 1.92 -26.48
N GLU A 183 3.64 2.18 -27.39
CA GLU A 183 3.39 3.00 -28.59
C GLU A 183 2.22 2.49 -29.45
N GLU A 184 1.96 1.18 -29.46
CA GLU A 184 0.80 0.61 -30.14
C GLU A 184 -0.54 1.00 -29.51
N GLU A 185 -0.61 1.04 -28.17
CA GLU A 185 -1.81 1.40 -27.42
C GLU A 185 -2.16 2.87 -27.65
N LYS A 186 -1.15 3.75 -27.69
CA LYS A 186 -1.31 5.18 -28.02
C LYS A 186 -1.92 5.38 -29.40
N LYS A 187 -1.43 4.65 -30.42
CA LYS A 187 -1.96 4.71 -31.79
C LYS A 187 -3.38 4.16 -31.91
N ARG A 188 -3.72 3.10 -31.18
CA ARG A 188 -5.10 2.58 -31.14
C ARG A 188 -6.02 3.59 -30.48
N PHE A 189 -5.61 4.18 -29.37
CA PHE A 189 -6.40 5.17 -28.66
C PHE A 189 -6.67 6.43 -29.48
N SER A 190 -5.68 6.95 -30.23
CA SER A 190 -5.90 8.13 -31.06
C SER A 190 -6.99 7.89 -32.11
N LYS A 191 -6.95 6.73 -32.78
CA LYS A 191 -7.98 6.33 -33.76
C LYS A 191 -9.37 6.24 -33.12
N VAL A 192 -9.47 5.62 -31.94
CA VAL A 192 -10.73 5.51 -31.19
C VAL A 192 -11.25 6.91 -30.80
N LYS A 193 -10.37 7.79 -30.32
CA LYS A 193 -10.73 9.16 -29.96
C LYS A 193 -11.30 9.92 -31.16
N ASP A 194 -10.71 9.77 -32.34
CA ASP A 194 -11.18 10.43 -33.56
C ASP A 194 -12.52 9.84 -34.05
N MET A 195 -12.68 8.51 -34.00
CA MET A 195 -13.93 7.84 -34.39
C MET A 195 -15.11 8.23 -33.50
N TYR A 196 -14.90 8.35 -32.18
CA TYR A 196 -15.97 8.64 -31.22
C TYR A 196 -16.16 10.13 -30.94
N LYS A 197 -15.35 11.01 -31.55
CA LYS A 197 -15.50 12.47 -31.43
C LYS A 197 -16.93 13.00 -31.67
N PRO A 198 -17.65 12.60 -32.74
CA PRO A 198 -19.04 13.06 -32.95
C PRO A 198 -19.98 12.60 -31.83
N LEU A 199 -19.73 11.42 -31.24
CA LEU A 199 -20.53 10.92 -30.12
C LEU A 199 -20.22 11.69 -28.83
N THR A 200 -18.94 12.02 -28.57
CA THR A 200 -18.57 12.82 -27.39
C THR A 200 -19.10 14.24 -27.47
N ASP A 201 -19.11 14.84 -28.67
CA ASP A 201 -19.68 16.18 -28.88
C ASP A 201 -21.20 16.16 -28.68
N TRP A 202 -21.90 15.16 -29.24
CA TRP A 202 -23.34 15.00 -29.03
C TRP A 202 -23.70 14.81 -27.54
N TRP A 203 -22.93 14.00 -26.81
CA TRP A 203 -23.14 13.82 -25.36
C TRP A 203 -22.88 15.11 -24.58
N LYS A 204 -21.86 15.87 -24.96
CA LYS A 204 -21.57 17.16 -24.32
C LYS A 204 -22.76 18.10 -24.48
N ASP A 205 -23.28 18.27 -25.68
CA ASP A 205 -24.42 19.15 -25.96
C ASP A 205 -25.67 18.71 -25.16
N LYS A 206 -25.98 17.41 -25.18
CA LYS A 206 -27.12 16.86 -24.43
C LYS A 206 -26.99 17.01 -22.92
N LEU A 207 -25.80 16.78 -22.37
CA LEU A 207 -25.56 16.94 -20.94
C LEU A 207 -25.64 18.41 -20.53
N THR A 208 -25.06 19.32 -21.32
CA THR A 208 -25.17 20.77 -21.08
C THR A 208 -26.63 21.23 -21.07
N ASP A 209 -27.43 20.82 -22.07
CA ASP A 209 -28.86 21.14 -22.11
C ASP A 209 -29.61 20.61 -20.87
N LEU A 210 -29.32 19.38 -20.42
CA LEU A 210 -29.94 18.79 -19.23
C LEU A 210 -29.54 19.50 -17.93
N THR A 211 -28.29 19.96 -17.83
CA THR A 211 -27.78 20.65 -16.64
C THR A 211 -28.22 22.11 -16.56
N GLU A 212 -28.34 22.81 -17.69
CA GLU A 212 -28.64 24.24 -17.70
C GLU A 212 -30.14 24.55 -17.81
N LYS A 213 -30.88 23.73 -18.57
CA LYS A 213 -32.30 23.96 -18.89
C LYS A 213 -33.22 22.84 -18.38
N GLY A 214 -32.66 21.68 -18.03
CA GLY A 214 -33.40 20.49 -17.63
C GLY A 214 -33.58 20.33 -16.13
N ALA A 215 -33.95 19.11 -15.74
CA ALA A 215 -34.29 18.73 -14.37
C ALA A 215 -33.12 18.82 -13.35
N MET A 216 -31.88 19.04 -13.82
CA MET A 216 -30.70 19.15 -12.96
C MET A 216 -30.22 20.60 -12.75
N LYS A 217 -31.00 21.60 -13.19
CA LYS A 217 -30.66 23.01 -13.01
C LYS A 217 -30.44 23.39 -11.53
N ASP A 218 -31.28 22.89 -10.64
CA ASP A 218 -31.18 23.17 -9.20
C ASP A 218 -29.97 22.49 -8.54
N ALA A 219 -29.42 21.45 -9.18
CA ALA A 219 -28.24 20.75 -8.69
C ALA A 219 -26.92 21.49 -9.01
N GLY A 220 -26.94 22.48 -9.91
CA GLY A 220 -25.77 23.31 -10.25
C GLY A 220 -24.60 22.53 -10.88
N VAL A 221 -24.84 21.31 -11.36
CA VAL A 221 -23.81 20.43 -11.91
C VAL A 221 -23.42 20.91 -13.30
N LYS A 222 -22.14 21.18 -13.56
CA LYS A 222 -21.63 21.54 -14.89
C LYS A 222 -20.71 20.45 -15.42
N VAL A 223 -20.96 20.02 -16.65
CA VAL A 223 -20.08 19.09 -17.37
C VAL A 223 -19.07 19.90 -18.16
N GLU A 224 -17.81 19.85 -17.76
CA GLU A 224 -16.72 20.57 -18.44
C GLU A 224 -16.37 19.92 -19.79
N LYS A 225 -16.22 18.59 -19.78
CA LYS A 225 -15.69 17.84 -20.92
C LYS A 225 -16.17 16.39 -20.92
N VAL A 226 -16.46 15.87 -22.11
CA VAL A 226 -16.74 14.45 -22.35
C VAL A 226 -15.61 13.91 -23.22
N GLU A 227 -14.89 12.90 -22.74
CA GLU A 227 -13.80 12.27 -23.49
C GLU A 227 -13.83 10.76 -23.34
N VAL A 228 -13.31 10.08 -24.36
CA VAL A 228 -13.05 8.64 -24.29
C VAL A 228 -12.00 8.39 -23.22
N SER A 229 -12.33 7.51 -22.27
CA SER A 229 -11.45 7.16 -21.17
C SER A 229 -10.59 5.95 -21.50
N LYS A 230 -9.34 5.97 -21.03
CA LYS A 230 -8.42 4.82 -21.09
C LYS A 230 -8.49 3.93 -19.85
N ARG A 231 -9.07 4.45 -18.78
CA ARG A 231 -9.05 3.84 -17.44
C ARG A 231 -10.14 2.78 -17.22
N LEU A 232 -11.11 2.71 -18.14
CA LEU A 232 -12.26 1.84 -18.03
C LEU A 232 -12.02 0.54 -18.79
N THR A 233 -12.45 -0.57 -18.19
CA THR A 233 -12.49 -1.87 -18.87
C THR A 233 -13.93 -2.36 -19.02
N GLU A 234 -14.59 -2.56 -17.90
CA GLU A 234 -15.88 -3.27 -17.84
C GLU A 234 -17.03 -2.28 -17.79
N SER A 235 -16.79 -1.13 -17.15
CA SER A 235 -17.80 -0.08 -17.02
C SER A 235 -17.81 0.82 -18.25
N PRO A 236 -18.99 1.20 -18.77
CA PRO A 236 -19.10 1.99 -19.99
C PRO A 236 -18.77 3.48 -19.79
N VAL A 237 -19.08 4.04 -18.61
CA VAL A 237 -18.93 5.47 -18.30
C VAL A 237 -18.52 5.64 -16.83
N VAL A 238 -17.72 6.67 -16.55
CA VAL A 238 -17.40 7.14 -15.19
C VAL A 238 -17.33 8.66 -15.18
N VAL A 239 -17.79 9.27 -14.09
CA VAL A 239 -17.62 10.70 -13.84
C VAL A 239 -16.30 10.90 -13.10
N VAL A 240 -15.45 11.78 -13.61
CA VAL A 240 -14.18 12.14 -12.98
C VAL A 240 -14.19 13.60 -12.57
N THR A 241 -13.44 13.91 -11.53
CA THR A 241 -13.22 15.29 -11.10
C THR A 241 -12.02 15.89 -11.84
N SER A 242 -11.99 17.21 -11.93
CA SER A 242 -10.84 17.95 -12.43
C SER A 242 -9.59 17.64 -11.58
N GLN A 243 -8.41 17.84 -12.18
CA GLN A 243 -7.14 17.65 -11.47
C GLN A 243 -7.04 18.57 -10.24
N PHE A 244 -7.42 19.84 -10.44
CA PHE A 244 -7.47 20.85 -9.40
C PHE A 244 -8.90 20.98 -8.89
N GLY A 245 -9.06 20.99 -7.57
CA GLY A 245 -10.37 21.05 -6.90
C GLY A 245 -10.66 19.84 -6.01
N TYR A 246 -11.88 19.84 -5.46
CA TYR A 246 -12.38 18.80 -4.58
C TYR A 246 -12.67 17.52 -5.35
N SER A 247 -12.31 16.39 -4.75
CA SER A 247 -12.84 15.10 -5.18
C SER A 247 -14.34 15.01 -4.90
N ALA A 248 -15.03 14.04 -5.51
CA ALA A 248 -16.44 13.79 -5.22
C ALA A 248 -16.69 13.52 -3.73
N GLN A 249 -15.72 12.88 -3.05
CA GLN A 249 -15.81 12.60 -1.62
C GLN A 249 -15.59 13.86 -0.78
N GLN A 250 -14.58 14.68 -1.12
CA GLN A 250 -14.37 15.97 -0.47
C GLN A 250 -15.59 16.89 -0.65
N GLU A 251 -16.18 16.96 -1.83
CA GLU A 251 -17.37 17.77 -2.08
C GLU A 251 -18.56 17.31 -1.21
N LYS A 252 -18.75 16.00 -1.06
CA LYS A 252 -19.78 15.42 -0.18
C LYS A 252 -19.54 15.79 1.28
N VAL A 253 -18.31 15.68 1.77
CA VAL A 253 -17.93 16.03 3.15
C VAL A 253 -18.11 17.53 3.39
N MET A 254 -17.63 18.38 2.47
CA MET A 254 -17.75 19.83 2.57
C MET A 254 -19.20 20.30 2.55
N LYS A 255 -20.04 19.72 1.69
CA LYS A 255 -21.49 19.99 1.71
C LYS A 255 -22.09 19.57 3.04
N ALA A 256 -21.80 18.37 3.52
CA ALA A 256 -22.33 17.89 4.81
C ALA A 256 -21.93 18.80 5.98
N GLN A 257 -20.68 19.25 6.04
CA GLN A 257 -20.18 20.18 7.07
C GLN A 257 -20.79 21.59 6.93
N ALA A 258 -20.88 22.13 5.70
CA ALA A 258 -21.47 23.43 5.44
C ALA A 258 -22.97 23.49 5.83
N PHE A 259 -23.70 22.39 5.69
CA PHE A 259 -25.09 22.30 6.15
C PHE A 259 -25.24 22.18 7.68
N GLN A 260 -24.18 21.80 8.41
CA GLN A 260 -24.18 21.79 9.88
C GLN A 260 -23.92 23.17 10.49
N ASN A 261 -23.14 24.04 9.83
CA ASN A 261 -22.80 25.38 10.31
C ASN A 261 -23.55 26.50 9.57
N LYS A 262 -24.90 26.48 9.57
CA LYS A 262 -25.70 27.57 8.98
C LYS A 262 -25.49 28.93 9.68
N ASP A 263 -25.09 28.95 10.95
CA ASP A 263 -24.90 30.19 11.71
C ASP A 263 -23.57 30.90 11.40
N GLN A 264 -22.51 30.18 10.97
CA GLN A 264 -21.23 30.81 10.63
C GLN A 264 -21.20 31.43 9.23
N LEU A 265 -22.11 31.06 8.33
CA LEU A 265 -22.19 31.63 6.98
C LEU A 265 -22.77 33.06 6.96
N SER A 266 -23.35 33.53 8.08
CA SER A 266 -23.90 34.89 8.23
C SER A 266 -22.83 35.93 8.61
N MET A 267 -21.62 35.49 8.99
CA MET A 267 -20.56 36.37 9.52
C MET A 267 -19.25 36.32 8.70
N MET A 268 -19.28 35.83 7.46
CA MET A 268 -18.18 35.94 6.50
C MET A 268 -18.62 36.66 5.24
#